data_AF-A0A6A3K9S6-F1
#
_entry.id   AF-A0A6A3K9S6-F1
#
_cell.length_a   1.000
_cell.length_b   1.000
_cell.length_c   1.000
_cell.angle_alpha   90.00
_cell.angle_beta   90.00
_cell.angle_gamma   90.00
#
_symmetry.space_group_name_H-M   'P 1'
#
loop_
_entity.id
_entity.type
_entity.pdbx_description
1 polymer ?
#
loop_
_entity_poly.entity_id
_entity_poly.type
_entity_poly.pdbx_seq_one_letter_code
_entity_poly.pdbx_strand_id
1 'polypeptide(L)'
;MGRKQRGYPVKVKLAAIGLVEIVGLPTAVEHLGYPHSTVHRWWQARAKLRAFKGNKLSKTTKGQGRKESFPFTPALITFMKDIRRDEDWLTTSIMIAFIQEHYEEWYQGYAATKKSEQSCRRSLERLLQRTAARYGVSTQKPQETKLPSVDLERIKTDFALRFWEKADGKKLPILFILRGKVGGV
;
A
#
# COMPACT_ATOMS: atom_id res chain seq x y z
N MET A 1 -16.74 11.64 -30.61
CA MET A 1 -17.12 12.25 -29.31
C MET A 1 -15.86 12.54 -28.48
N GLY A 2 -15.66 13.79 -28.07
CA GLY A 2 -14.45 14.20 -27.33
C GLY A 2 -14.30 13.49 -25.97
N ARG A 3 -13.05 13.29 -25.52
CA ARG A 3 -12.75 12.68 -24.22
C ARG A 3 -13.42 13.47 -23.09
N LYS A 4 -14.34 12.84 -22.35
CA LYS A 4 -14.90 13.42 -21.11
C LYS A 4 -13.78 13.69 -20.11
N GLN A 5 -13.64 14.95 -19.68
CA GLN A 5 -12.58 15.35 -18.75
C GLN A 5 -12.79 14.68 -17.38
N ARG A 6 -11.88 13.77 -17.00
CA ARG A 6 -12.00 12.92 -15.81
C ARG A 6 -11.70 13.64 -14.47
N GLY A 7 -11.29 14.91 -14.49
CA GLY A 7 -11.05 15.67 -13.27
C GLY A 7 -10.33 17.01 -13.48
N TYR A 8 -10.58 17.95 -12.57
CA TYR A 8 -10.12 19.34 -12.64
C TYR A 8 -9.06 19.65 -11.57
N PRO A 9 -7.99 20.38 -11.91
CA PRO A 9 -7.01 20.86 -10.95
C PRO A 9 -7.63 21.71 -9.83
N VAL A 10 -7.04 21.70 -8.63
CA VAL A 10 -7.50 22.53 -7.51
C VAL A 10 -7.51 24.02 -7.88
N LYS A 11 -6.54 24.50 -8.67
CA LYS A 11 -6.53 25.88 -9.20
C LYS A 11 -7.83 26.25 -9.94
N VAL A 12 -8.31 25.36 -10.81
CA VAL A 12 -9.55 25.57 -11.59
C VAL A 12 -10.77 25.59 -10.68
N LYS A 13 -10.82 24.67 -9.71
CA LYS A 13 -11.91 24.61 -8.72
C LYS A 13 -11.98 25.89 -7.88
N LEU A 14 -10.83 26.43 -7.46
CA LEU A 14 -10.75 27.67 -6.70
C LEU A 14 -11.18 28.90 -7.50
N ALA A 15 -10.81 28.98 -8.78
CA ALA A 15 -11.27 30.05 -9.67
C ALA A 15 -12.79 30.02 -9.84
N ALA A 16 -13.36 28.82 -10.03
CA ALA A 16 -14.81 28.65 -10.10
C ALA A 16 -15.51 29.06 -8.79
N ILE A 17 -14.96 28.71 -7.63
CA ILE A 17 -15.48 29.14 -6.33
C ILE A 17 -15.44 30.66 -6.18
N GLY A 18 -14.34 31.30 -6.60
CA GLY A 18 -14.23 32.76 -6.55
C GLY A 18 -15.29 33.45 -7.42
N LEU A 19 -15.57 32.90 -8.61
CA LEU A 19 -16.63 33.44 -9.47
C LEU A 19 -18.02 33.26 -8.84
N VAL A 20 -18.30 32.10 -8.23
CA VAL A 20 -19.57 31.86 -7.54
C VAL A 20 -19.82 32.85 -6.40
N GLU A 21 -18.77 33.32 -5.71
CA GLU A 21 -18.90 34.36 -4.67
C GLU A 21 -19.27 35.73 -5.23
N ILE A 22 -18.85 36.04 -6.46
CA ILE A 22 -19.08 37.35 -7.08
C ILE A 22 -20.45 37.40 -7.73
N VAL A 23 -20.81 36.37 -8.53
CA VAL A 23 -21.99 36.41 -9.41
C VAL A 23 -23.07 35.39 -9.03
N GLY A 24 -22.82 34.53 -8.04
CA GLY A 24 -23.72 33.44 -7.67
C GLY A 24 -23.56 32.20 -8.55
N LEU A 25 -24.12 31.07 -8.08
CA LEU A 25 -23.89 29.75 -8.69
C LEU A 25 -24.47 29.61 -10.12
N PRO A 26 -25.71 30.04 -10.43
CA PRO A 26 -26.28 29.88 -11.77
C PRO A 26 -25.49 30.65 -12.83
N THR A 27 -25.19 31.93 -12.57
CA THR A 27 -24.44 32.81 -13.46
C THR A 27 -23.00 32.33 -13.63
N ALA A 28 -22.35 31.86 -12.56
CA ALA A 28 -21.01 31.28 -12.67
C ALA A 28 -20.98 30.01 -13.52
N VAL A 29 -22.04 29.19 -13.47
CA VAL A 29 -22.15 27.97 -14.30
C VAL A 29 -22.23 28.32 -15.78
N GLU A 30 -23.03 29.33 -16.14
CA GLU A 30 -23.13 29.83 -17.52
C GLU A 30 -21.79 30.37 -18.03
N HIS A 31 -21.10 31.20 -17.23
CA HIS A 31 -19.80 31.75 -17.61
C HIS A 31 -18.69 30.71 -17.75
N LEU A 32 -18.70 29.66 -16.91
CA LEU A 32 -17.63 28.66 -16.90
C LEU A 32 -17.86 27.50 -17.88
N GLY A 33 -19.09 27.30 -18.35
CA GLY A 33 -19.45 26.17 -19.22
C GLY A 33 -19.31 24.79 -18.58
N TYR A 34 -19.21 24.71 -17.24
CA TYR A 34 -19.14 23.46 -16.50
C TYR A 34 -20.54 22.96 -16.10
N PRO A 35 -20.78 21.64 -16.00
CA PRO A 35 -22.07 21.15 -15.52
C PRO A 35 -22.40 21.71 -14.12
N HIS A 36 -23.65 22.13 -13.92
CA HIS A 36 -24.11 22.70 -12.65
C HIS A 36 -23.74 21.83 -11.44
N SER A 37 -23.95 20.51 -11.54
CA SER A 37 -23.61 19.53 -10.49
C SER A 37 -22.12 19.53 -10.12
N THR A 38 -21.24 19.87 -11.06
CA THR A 38 -19.78 19.90 -10.85
C THR A 38 -19.38 21.15 -10.07
N VAL A 39 -19.85 22.32 -10.49
CA VAL A 39 -19.56 23.60 -9.81
C VAL A 39 -20.18 23.60 -8.41
N HIS A 40 -21.41 23.11 -8.27
CA HIS A 40 -22.07 22.93 -6.97
C HIS A 40 -21.26 22.04 -6.03
N ARG A 41 -20.72 20.91 -6.51
CA ARG A 41 -19.87 20.03 -5.70
C ARG A 41 -18.60 20.73 -5.22
N TRP A 42 -17.97 21.55 -6.06
CA TRP A 42 -16.80 22.32 -5.64
C TRP A 42 -17.16 23.39 -4.61
N TRP A 43 -18.30 24.04 -4.78
CA TRP A 43 -18.85 25.00 -3.83
C TRP A 43 -19.09 24.39 -2.44
N GLN A 44 -19.68 23.20 -2.38
CA GLN A 44 -19.85 22.45 -1.13
C GLN A 44 -18.51 22.12 -0.47
N ALA A 45 -17.48 21.80 -1.28
CA ALA A 45 -16.14 21.49 -0.80
C ALA A 45 -15.22 22.71 -0.63
N ARG A 46 -15.74 23.96 -0.73
CA ARG A 46 -14.92 25.17 -0.84
C ARG A 46 -13.96 25.40 0.32
N ALA A 47 -14.40 25.15 1.56
CA ALA A 47 -13.55 25.30 2.75
C ALA A 47 -12.32 24.39 2.68
N LYS A 48 -12.52 23.12 2.29
CA LYS A 48 -11.44 22.14 2.11
C LYS A 48 -10.51 22.50 0.96
N LEU A 49 -11.05 23.03 -0.14
CA LEU A 49 -10.26 23.47 -1.29
C LEU A 49 -9.41 24.70 -0.96
N ARG A 50 -9.92 25.64 -0.15
CA ARG A 50 -9.17 26.82 0.33
C ARG A 50 -8.08 26.45 1.33
N ALA A 51 -8.37 25.53 2.25
CA ALA A 51 -7.40 25.06 3.24
C ALA A 51 -6.28 24.19 2.64
N PHE A 52 -6.37 23.78 1.37
CA PHE A 52 -5.38 22.91 0.73
C PHE A 52 -4.06 23.65 0.43
N LYS A 53 -3.00 23.27 1.14
CA LYS A 53 -1.64 23.83 1.00
C LYS A 53 -0.74 23.10 -0.02
N GLY A 54 -1.22 22.04 -0.66
CA GLY A 54 -0.43 21.27 -1.62
C GLY A 54 -0.40 21.86 -3.04
N ASN A 55 0.20 21.13 -3.99
CA ASN A 55 0.30 21.56 -5.39
C ASN A 55 -1.10 21.79 -6.01
N LYS A 56 -1.40 23.04 -6.39
CA LYS A 56 -2.69 23.45 -6.96
C LYS A 56 -2.96 22.89 -8.37
N LEU A 57 -1.96 22.35 -9.05
CA LEU A 57 -2.11 21.59 -10.30
C LEU A 57 -2.62 20.15 -10.04
N SER A 58 -2.54 19.67 -8.80
CA SER A 58 -3.13 18.39 -8.41
C SER A 58 -4.65 18.42 -8.62
N LYS A 59 -5.21 17.31 -9.12
CA LYS A 59 -6.66 17.14 -9.26
C LYS A 59 -7.33 16.81 -7.93
N THR A 60 -6.56 16.33 -6.94
CA THR A 60 -7.04 15.94 -5.61
C THR A 60 -6.33 16.75 -4.53
N THR A 61 -7.06 17.03 -3.44
CA THR A 61 -6.50 17.69 -2.25
C THR A 61 -5.73 16.69 -1.38
N LYS A 62 -4.96 15.78 -1.98
CA LYS A 62 -4.19 14.65 -1.38
C LYS A 62 -4.27 14.58 0.17
N GLY A 63 -4.80 13.48 0.70
CA GLY A 63 -5.13 13.38 2.13
C GLY A 63 -6.32 12.46 2.42
N GLN A 64 -7.00 11.99 1.37
CA GLN A 64 -7.77 10.74 1.45
C GLN A 64 -6.80 9.56 1.39
N GLY A 65 -5.86 9.48 2.34
CA GLY A 65 -5.18 8.21 2.59
C GLY A 65 -6.27 7.13 2.67
N ARG A 66 -6.09 6.02 1.96
CA ARG A 66 -7.06 4.92 2.04
C ARG A 66 -7.09 4.49 3.50
N LYS A 67 -8.25 4.71 4.16
CA LYS A 67 -8.51 4.30 5.55
C LYS A 67 -7.95 2.89 5.77
N GLU A 68 -7.34 2.68 6.94
CA GLU A 68 -6.96 1.34 7.36
C GLU A 68 -8.17 0.43 7.26
N SER A 69 -7.97 -0.74 6.66
CA SER A 69 -9.07 -1.63 6.32
C SER A 69 -9.59 -2.41 7.51
N PHE A 70 -8.74 -2.62 8.52
CA PHE A 70 -9.03 -3.39 9.71
C PHE A 70 -8.84 -2.52 10.95
N PRO A 71 -9.73 -2.60 11.95
CA PRO A 71 -9.54 -1.90 13.22
C PRO A 71 -8.35 -2.46 14.02
N PHE A 72 -7.90 -3.67 13.70
CA PHE A 72 -6.79 -4.39 14.33
C PHE A 72 -5.56 -4.51 13.41
N THR A 73 -5.33 -3.53 12.54
CA THR A 73 -4.20 -3.57 11.60
C THR A 73 -2.85 -3.85 12.30
N PRO A 74 -2.50 -3.22 13.45
CA PRO A 74 -1.22 -3.52 14.12
C PRO A 74 -1.03 -4.98 14.48
N ALA A 75 -2.05 -5.63 15.06
CA ALA A 75 -1.99 -7.04 15.46
C ALA A 75 -1.83 -7.98 14.26
N LEU A 76 -2.60 -7.74 13.19
CA LEU A 76 -2.46 -8.49 11.95
C LEU A 76 -1.05 -8.37 11.36
N ILE A 77 -0.44 -7.18 11.40
CA ILE A 77 0.93 -6.97 10.90
C ILE A 77 1.98 -7.67 11.77
N THR A 78 1.82 -7.66 13.10
CA THR A 78 2.70 -8.41 14.01
C THR A 78 2.65 -9.89 13.68
N PHE A 79 1.45 -10.47 13.61
CA PHE A 79 1.25 -11.87 13.22
C PHE A 79 1.92 -12.20 11.87
N MET A 80 1.71 -11.36 10.85
CA MET A 80 2.34 -11.56 9.54
C MET A 80 3.88 -11.53 9.60
N LYS A 81 4.46 -10.70 10.48
CA LYS A 81 5.91 -10.60 10.65
C LYS A 81 6.47 -11.77 11.44
N ASP A 82 5.75 -12.27 12.42
CA ASP A 82 6.16 -13.43 13.22
C ASP A 82 6.25 -14.69 12.35
N ILE A 83 5.20 -14.99 11.58
CA ILE A 83 5.21 -16.09 10.58
C ILE A 83 6.39 -15.96 9.61
N ARG A 84 6.75 -14.73 9.23
CA ARG A 84 7.91 -14.49 8.36
C ARG A 84 9.25 -14.63 9.04
N ARG A 85 9.35 -14.28 10.33
CA ARG A 85 10.56 -14.49 11.14
C ARG A 85 10.82 -15.98 11.33
N ASP A 86 9.76 -16.75 11.46
CA ASP A 86 9.82 -18.21 11.63
C ASP A 86 9.96 -18.94 10.28
N GLU A 87 10.16 -18.18 9.18
CA GLU A 87 10.33 -18.66 7.79
C GLU A 87 9.17 -19.47 7.22
N ASP A 88 7.99 -19.34 7.84
CA ASP A 88 6.79 -20.07 7.45
C ASP A 88 6.04 -19.45 6.27
N TRP A 89 5.18 -20.27 5.67
CA TRP A 89 4.35 -19.88 4.54
C TRP A 89 3.19 -18.99 5.01
N LEU A 90 3.22 -17.71 4.62
CA LEU A 90 2.12 -16.79 4.90
C LEU A 90 1.11 -16.72 3.74
N THR A 91 -0.09 -17.25 3.94
CA THR A 91 -1.19 -17.19 2.96
C THR A 91 -2.36 -16.32 3.45
N THR A 92 -3.22 -15.90 2.52
CA THR A 92 -4.49 -15.24 2.89
C THR A 92 -5.40 -16.14 3.70
N SER A 93 -5.35 -17.46 3.51
CA SER A 93 -6.11 -18.41 4.33
C SER A 93 -5.65 -18.39 5.79
N ILE A 94 -4.34 -18.41 6.05
CA ILE A 94 -3.79 -18.28 7.40
C ILE A 94 -4.18 -16.94 8.03
N MET A 95 -4.07 -15.84 7.28
CA MET A 95 -4.50 -14.52 7.76
C MET A 95 -6.00 -14.46 8.07
N ILE A 96 -6.84 -15.19 7.32
CA ILE A 96 -8.29 -15.30 7.60
C ILE A 96 -8.52 -16.08 8.88
N ALA A 97 -7.83 -17.22 9.08
CA ALA A 97 -7.94 -18.02 10.30
C ALA A 97 -7.59 -17.18 11.54
N PHE A 98 -6.48 -16.43 11.51
CA PHE A 98 -6.11 -15.49 12.56
C PHE A 98 -7.22 -14.48 12.87
N ILE A 99 -7.90 -13.94 11.85
CA ILE A 99 -9.02 -13.01 12.04
C ILE A 99 -10.24 -13.71 12.66
N GLN A 100 -10.55 -14.92 12.21
CA GLN A 100 -11.68 -15.69 12.73
C GLN A 100 -11.46 -16.07 14.19
N GLU A 101 -10.22 -16.39 14.58
CA GLU A 101 -9.86 -16.78 15.94
C GLU A 101 -9.83 -15.61 16.92
N HIS A 102 -9.20 -14.49 16.55
CA HIS A 102 -8.96 -13.37 17.48
C HIS A 102 -9.94 -12.20 17.34
N TYR A 103 -10.68 -12.14 16.23
CA TYR A 103 -11.58 -11.04 15.90
C TYR A 103 -12.91 -11.54 15.32
N GLU A 104 -13.47 -12.60 15.94
CA GLU A 104 -14.68 -13.27 15.48
C GLU A 104 -15.85 -12.30 15.31
N GLU A 105 -16.15 -11.46 16.32
CA GLU A 105 -17.25 -10.49 16.25
C GLU A 105 -17.12 -9.56 15.03
N TRP A 106 -15.91 -9.10 14.74
CA TRP A 106 -15.64 -8.29 13.56
C TRP A 106 -15.81 -9.09 12.27
N TYR A 107 -15.34 -10.34 12.24
CA TYR A 107 -15.50 -11.22 11.09
C TYR A 107 -16.98 -11.48 10.79
N GLN A 108 -17.78 -11.81 11.79
CA GLN A 108 -19.23 -12.05 11.66
C GLN A 108 -19.95 -10.79 11.19
N GLY A 109 -19.67 -9.64 11.82
CA GLY A 109 -20.21 -8.36 11.39
C GLY A 109 -19.83 -8.01 9.95
N TYR A 110 -18.58 -8.27 9.55
CA TYR A 110 -18.13 -8.07 8.17
C TYR A 110 -18.83 -9.02 7.20
N ALA A 111 -18.97 -10.31 7.54
CA ALA A 111 -19.61 -11.34 6.72
C ALA A 111 -21.09 -11.05 6.48
N ALA A 112 -21.81 -10.56 7.50
CA ALA A 112 -23.21 -10.17 7.41
C ALA A 112 -23.46 -9.05 6.37
N THR A 113 -22.48 -8.21 6.08
CA THR A 113 -22.60 -7.17 5.03
C THR A 113 -22.47 -7.71 3.61
N LYS A 114 -22.18 -9.00 3.42
CA LYS A 114 -21.85 -9.60 2.12
C LYS A 114 -22.99 -10.44 1.60
N LYS A 115 -23.07 -10.53 0.26
CA LYS A 115 -24.14 -11.25 -0.44
C LYS A 115 -24.09 -12.76 -0.26
N SER A 116 -22.91 -13.32 -0.04
CA SER A 116 -22.68 -14.75 0.16
C SER A 116 -21.32 -14.97 0.82
N GLU A 117 -21.11 -16.16 1.38
CA GLU A 117 -19.84 -16.57 1.97
C GLU A 117 -18.68 -16.46 0.96
N GLN A 118 -18.86 -16.95 -0.27
CA GLN A 118 -17.84 -16.85 -1.30
C GLN A 118 -17.55 -15.38 -1.70
N SER A 119 -18.56 -14.50 -1.66
CA SER A 119 -18.35 -13.06 -1.84
C SER A 119 -17.59 -12.45 -0.66
N CYS A 120 -17.88 -12.88 0.56
CA CYS A 120 -17.18 -12.47 1.77
C CYS A 120 -15.71 -12.85 1.68
N ARG A 121 -15.41 -14.14 1.47
CA ARG A 121 -14.06 -14.67 1.38
C ARG A 121 -13.22 -13.93 0.34
N ARG A 122 -13.70 -13.83 -0.91
CA ARG A 122 -12.97 -13.10 -1.98
C ARG A 122 -12.75 -11.63 -1.66
N SER A 123 -13.71 -10.99 -1.00
CA SER A 123 -13.55 -9.58 -0.60
C SER A 123 -12.50 -9.40 0.49
N LEU A 124 -12.44 -10.35 1.43
CA LEU A 124 -11.50 -10.37 2.56
C LEU A 124 -10.08 -10.70 2.08
N GLU A 125 -9.92 -11.71 1.22
CA GLU A 125 -8.63 -12.03 0.58
C GLU A 125 -8.03 -10.81 -0.13
N ARG A 126 -8.84 -10.08 -0.91
CA ARG A 126 -8.39 -8.83 -1.56
C ARG A 126 -8.03 -7.73 -0.56
N LEU A 127 -8.70 -7.69 0.59
CA LEU A 127 -8.40 -6.73 1.66
C LEU A 127 -7.03 -7.05 2.27
N LEU A 128 -6.82 -8.31 2.61
CA LEU A 128 -5.56 -8.84 3.15
C LEU A 128 -4.39 -8.67 2.18
N GLN A 129 -4.55 -8.99 0.90
CA GLN A 129 -3.52 -8.78 -0.13
C GLN A 129 -3.10 -7.31 -0.22
N ARG A 130 -4.06 -6.38 -0.16
CA ARG A 130 -3.75 -4.94 -0.16
C ARG A 130 -3.06 -4.50 1.11
N THR A 131 -3.43 -5.05 2.26
CA THR A 131 -2.75 -4.78 3.53
C THR A 131 -1.32 -5.30 3.48
N ALA A 132 -1.11 -6.54 3.06
CA ALA A 132 0.22 -7.12 2.88
C ALA A 132 1.12 -6.27 1.97
N ALA A 133 0.62 -5.91 0.79
CA ALA A 133 1.34 -5.05 -0.14
C ALA A 133 1.67 -3.67 0.45
N ARG A 134 0.75 -3.08 1.22
CA ARG A 134 0.97 -1.78 1.89
C ARG A 134 2.12 -1.85 2.90
N TYR A 135 2.21 -2.95 3.64
CA TYR A 135 3.22 -3.12 4.70
C TYR A 135 4.47 -3.86 4.23
N GLY A 136 4.71 -3.93 2.92
CA GLY A 136 5.95 -4.47 2.36
C GLY A 136 6.06 -5.99 2.37
N VAL A 137 4.97 -6.70 2.64
CA VAL A 137 4.94 -8.17 2.56
C VAL A 137 4.66 -8.57 1.12
N SER A 138 5.71 -8.92 0.39
CA SER A 138 5.61 -9.45 -0.97
C SER A 138 5.41 -10.96 -0.98
N THR A 139 4.74 -11.47 -2.00
CA THR A 139 4.76 -12.91 -2.30
C THR A 139 6.19 -13.32 -2.69
N GLN A 140 6.71 -14.39 -2.07
CA GLN A 140 7.94 -15.02 -2.53
C GLN A 140 7.55 -16.23 -3.38
N LYS A 141 8.26 -16.43 -4.50
CA LYS A 141 8.22 -17.70 -5.21
C LYS A 141 9.14 -18.68 -4.44
N PRO A 142 8.67 -19.89 -4.13
CA PRO A 142 9.56 -20.97 -3.70
C PRO A 142 10.68 -21.10 -4.72
N GLN A 143 11.92 -21.16 -4.23
CA GLN A 143 13.10 -21.34 -5.07
C GLN A 143 13.99 -22.36 -4.39
N GLU A 144 14.26 -23.47 -5.07
CA GLU A 144 15.00 -24.63 -4.53
C GLU A 144 16.41 -24.27 -4.05
N THR A 145 17.00 -23.19 -4.57
CA THR A 145 18.34 -22.74 -4.20
C THR A 145 18.38 -21.92 -2.90
N LYS A 146 17.25 -21.68 -2.23
CA LYS A 146 17.21 -20.91 -0.98
C LYS A 146 17.21 -21.85 0.22
N LEU A 147 18.20 -21.67 1.09
CA LEU A 147 18.30 -22.36 2.38
C LEU A 147 17.63 -21.55 3.49
N PRO A 148 17.12 -22.22 4.53
CA PRO A 148 16.67 -21.58 5.77
C PRO A 148 17.75 -20.68 6.39
N SER A 149 17.36 -19.63 7.11
CA SER A 149 18.32 -18.71 7.74
C SER A 149 19.27 -19.42 8.70
N VAL A 150 18.77 -20.42 9.44
CA VAL A 150 19.60 -21.23 10.34
C VAL A 150 20.73 -21.95 9.59
N ASP A 151 20.45 -22.50 8.41
CA ASP A 151 21.46 -23.16 7.59
C ASP A 151 22.44 -22.16 7.00
N LEU A 152 21.96 -20.98 6.58
CA LEU A 152 22.83 -19.91 6.10
C LEU A 152 23.77 -19.38 7.19
N GLU A 153 23.29 -19.24 8.43
CA GLU A 153 24.13 -18.84 9.56
C GLU A 153 25.17 -19.89 9.90
N ARG A 154 24.79 -21.18 9.87
CA ARG A 154 25.73 -22.29 10.03
C ARG A 154 26.81 -22.25 8.94
N ILE A 155 26.44 -22.16 7.67
CA ILE A 155 27.40 -22.11 6.55
C ILE A 155 28.33 -20.90 6.67
N LYS A 156 27.82 -19.73 7.05
CA LYS A 156 28.65 -18.54 7.29
C LYS A 156 29.64 -18.75 8.42
N THR A 157 29.19 -19.36 9.51
CA THR A 157 30.04 -19.64 10.69
C THR A 157 31.13 -20.64 10.35
N ASP A 158 30.79 -21.75 9.70
CA ASP A 158 31.75 -22.77 9.25
C ASP A 158 32.77 -22.18 8.27
N PHE A 159 32.32 -21.35 7.33
CA PHE A 159 33.22 -20.65 6.42
C PHE A 159 34.17 -19.71 7.16
N ALA A 160 33.66 -18.91 8.09
CA ALA A 160 34.47 -17.97 8.87
C ALA A 160 35.54 -18.71 9.68
N LEU A 161 35.17 -19.81 10.37
CA LEU A 161 36.12 -20.63 11.12
C LEU A 161 37.23 -21.18 10.21
N ARG A 162 36.86 -21.85 9.10
CA ARG A 162 37.83 -22.40 8.13
C ARG A 162 38.72 -21.33 7.51
N PHE A 163 38.15 -20.15 7.24
CA PHE A 163 38.90 -19.02 6.69
C PHE A 163 39.94 -18.53 7.69
N TRP A 164 39.56 -18.32 8.95
CA TRP A 164 40.46 -17.84 9.98
C TRP A 164 41.52 -18.87 10.40
N GLU A 165 41.17 -20.16 10.49
CA GLU A 165 42.16 -21.24 10.66
C GLU A 165 43.25 -21.21 9.59
N LYS A 166 42.87 -20.96 8.33
CA LYS A 166 43.81 -20.90 7.21
C LYS A 166 44.60 -19.58 7.14
N ALA A 167 43.99 -18.50 7.62
CA ALA A 167 44.56 -17.15 7.61
C ALA A 167 45.45 -16.84 8.82
N ASP A 168 45.43 -17.69 9.86
CA ASP A 168 46.18 -17.45 11.08
C ASP A 168 47.69 -17.29 10.78
N GLY A 169 48.24 -16.15 11.21
CA GLY A 169 49.63 -15.75 10.93
C GLY A 169 49.94 -15.23 9.51
N LYS A 170 48.98 -15.11 8.59
CA LYS A 170 49.22 -14.64 7.20
C LYS A 170 48.51 -13.32 6.89
N LYS A 171 49.24 -12.36 6.33
CA LYS A 171 48.69 -11.07 5.87
C LYS A 171 47.70 -11.34 4.72
N LEU A 172 46.42 -11.06 4.95
CA LEU A 172 45.39 -11.25 3.93
C LEU A 172 45.62 -10.28 2.77
N PRO A 173 45.66 -10.75 1.51
CA PRO A 173 45.71 -9.85 0.35
C PRO A 173 44.43 -9.02 0.29
N ILE A 174 44.55 -7.75 -0.09
CA ILE A 174 43.40 -6.86 -0.26
C ILE A 174 42.53 -7.40 -1.40
N LEU A 175 41.37 -7.94 -1.05
CA LEU A 175 40.42 -8.49 -2.00
C LEU A 175 39.58 -7.34 -2.60
N PHE A 176 39.86 -6.98 -3.85
CA PHE A 176 38.98 -6.08 -4.61
C PHE A 176 37.75 -6.85 -5.08
N ILE A 177 36.59 -6.59 -4.46
CA ILE A 177 35.31 -7.15 -4.92
C ILE A 177 34.85 -6.35 -6.14
N LEU A 178 35.12 -6.87 -7.34
CA LEU A 178 34.53 -6.36 -8.57
C LEU A 178 33.07 -6.81 -8.63
N ARG A 179 32.12 -5.89 -8.39
CA ARG A 179 30.69 -6.19 -8.60
C ARG A 179 30.41 -6.37 -10.09
N GLY A 180 30.24 -7.63 -10.51
CA GLY A 180 29.75 -7.97 -11.84
C GLY A 180 28.36 -7.38 -12.09
N LYS A 181 28.20 -6.71 -13.24
CA LYS A 181 26.94 -6.15 -13.71
C LYS A 181 26.04 -7.32 -14.18
N VAL A 182 24.85 -7.45 -13.61
CA VAL A 182 23.91 -8.52 -13.99
C VAL A 182 23.43 -8.24 -15.42
N GLY A 183 23.83 -9.11 -16.35
CA GLY A 183 23.41 -9.07 -17.75
C GLY A 183 21.93 -9.38 -17.88
N GLY A 184 21.20 -8.52 -18.56
CA GLY A 184 19.83 -8.77 -18.97
C GLY A 184 19.77 -9.67 -20.19
N VAL A 185 18.77 -10.54 -20.19
CA VAL A 185 18.09 -11.06 -21.39
C VAL A 185 16.60 -11.00 -21.10
#